data_AF-A0A2M8FVI1-F1
#
_entry.id   AF-A0A2M8FVI1-F1
#
_cell.length_a   1.000
_cell.length_b   1.000
_cell.length_c   1.000
_cell.angle_alpha   90.00
_cell.angle_beta   90.00
_cell.angle_gamma   90.00
#
_symmetry.space_group_name_H-M   'P 1'
#
loop_
_entity.id
_entity.type
_entity.pdbx_description
1 polymer ?
#
loop_
_entity_poly.entity_id
_entity_poly.type
_entity_poly.pdbx_seq_one_letter_code
_entity_poly.pdbx_strand_id
1 'polypeptide(L)'
;MKLYALVRLLFDYGGPFFNLIGSILVAFSFGKNLGGAYQETGNGKKVYLASFLHPSLFKIGLPMIVLGSLLTLLDKIFPHFL
;
A
#
# COMPACT_ATOMS: atom_id res chain seq x y z
N MET A 1 -30.35 8.22 10.27
CA MET A 1 -30.01 8.45 8.84
C MET A 1 -28.61 8.99 8.60
N LYS A 2 -28.12 10.04 9.30
CA LYS A 2 -26.79 10.62 9.02
C LYS A 2 -25.60 9.68 9.31
N LEU A 3 -25.67 8.86 10.35
CA LEU A 3 -24.59 7.92 10.70
C LEU A 3 -24.41 6.81 9.67
N TYR A 4 -25.52 6.25 9.18
CA TYR A 4 -25.53 5.23 8.12
C TYR A 4 -24.87 5.74 6.83
N ALA A 5 -25.22 6.96 6.40
CA ALA A 5 -24.63 7.56 5.20
C ALA A 5 -23.13 7.80 5.34
N LEU A 6 -22.67 8.19 6.54
CA LEU A 6 -21.24 8.38 6.82
C LEU A 6 -20.47 7.05 6.78
N VAL A 7 -21.04 6.00 7.38
CA VAL A 7 -20.44 4.66 7.37
C VAL A 7 -20.36 4.13 5.95
N ARG A 8 -21.43 4.27 5.16
CA ARG A 8 -21.47 3.83 3.78
C ARG A 8 -20.43 4.53 2.89
N LEU A 9 -20.27 5.84 3.05
CA LEU A 9 -19.23 6.62 2.36
C LEU A 9 -17.82 6.14 2.73
N LEU A 10 -17.61 5.73 3.98
CA LEU A 10 -16.35 5.14 4.43
C LEU A 10 -16.06 3.77 3.79
N PHE A 11 -17.07 2.94 3.53
CA PHE A 11 -16.88 1.65 2.86
C PHE A 11 -16.71 1.81 1.34
N ASP A 12 -17.54 2.66 0.71
CA ASP A 12 -17.50 2.92 -0.73
C ASP A 12 -16.13 3.50 -1.17
N TYR A 13 -15.54 4.39 -0.36
CA TYR A 13 -14.32 5.11 -0.74
C TYR A 13 -13.11 4.81 0.12
N GLY A 14 -13.28 4.32 1.36
CA GLY A 14 -12.18 4.10 2.29
C GLY A 14 -11.23 3.00 1.82
N GLY A 15 -11.77 1.86 1.35
CA GLY A 15 -10.96 0.76 0.82
C GLY A 15 -10.01 1.19 -0.31
N PRO A 16 -10.55 1.75 -1.41
CA PRO A 16 -9.74 2.31 -2.50
C PRO A 16 -8.76 3.40 -2.06
N PHE A 17 -9.17 4.28 -1.13
CA PHE A 17 -8.34 5.36 -0.63
C PHE A 17 -7.13 4.86 0.17
N PHE A 18 -7.34 3.91 1.09
CA PHE A 18 -6.26 3.28 1.85
C PHE A 18 -5.28 2.53 0.94
N ASN A 19 -5.81 1.84 -0.09
CA ASN A 19 -4.99 1.16 -1.08
C ASN A 19 -4.13 2.13 -1.90
N LEU A 20 -4.70 3.25 -2.33
CA LEU A 20 -3.98 4.27 -3.09
C LEU A 20 -2.84 4.87 -2.27
N ILE A 21 -3.13 5.33 -1.05
CA ILE A 21 -2.11 5.94 -0.17
C ILE A 21 -1.05 4.90 0.21
N GLY A 22 -1.46 3.68 0.58
CA GLY A 22 -0.54 2.62 0.92
C GLY A 22 0.41 2.26 -0.23
N SER A 23 -0.12 2.20 -1.46
CA SER A 23 0.69 1.93 -2.67
C SER A 23 1.69 3.05 -2.94
N ILE A 24 1.29 4.31 -2.77
CA ILE A 24 2.18 5.47 -2.88
C ILE A 24 3.29 5.39 -1.83
N LEU A 25 2.97 5.10 -0.57
CA LEU A 25 3.96 4.96 0.51
C LEU A 25 4.95 3.82 0.25
N VAL A 26 4.47 2.67 -0.24
CA VAL A 26 5.32 1.55 -0.64
C VAL A 26 6.22 1.95 -1.81
N ALA A 27 5.71 2.62 -2.83
CA ALA A 27 6.52 3.10 -3.95
C ALA A 27 7.61 4.09 -3.49
N PHE A 28 7.28 5.04 -2.63
CA PHE A 28 8.26 5.96 -2.04
C PHE A 28 9.27 5.27 -1.11
N SER A 29 8.90 4.13 -0.50
CA SER A 29 9.80 3.38 0.38
C SER A 29 11.03 2.82 -0.33
N PHE A 30 10.91 2.54 -1.63
CA PHE A 30 12.00 2.07 -2.49
C PHE A 30 12.89 3.20 -3.03
N GLY A 31 12.48 4.47 -2.83
CA GLY A 31 13.21 5.68 -3.20
C GLY A 31 13.49 5.86 -4.70
N LYS A 32 14.01 7.05 -5.05
CA LYS A 32 14.17 7.49 -6.46
C LYS A 32 15.49 7.08 -7.11
N ASN A 33 16.44 6.56 -6.32
CA ASN A 33 17.82 6.30 -6.74
C ASN A 33 18.12 4.80 -6.83
N LEU A 34 17.66 4.17 -7.91
CA LEU A 34 18.13 2.84 -8.33
C LEU A 34 19.65 2.84 -8.65
N GLY A 35 20.27 4.02 -8.81
CA GLY A 35 21.69 4.15 -9.10
C GLY A 35 22.64 3.89 -7.92
N GLY A 36 22.15 3.90 -6.67
CA GLY A 36 23.00 3.81 -5.47
C GLY A 36 23.00 2.45 -4.76
N ALA A 37 22.01 1.60 -5.02
CA ALA A 37 21.83 0.33 -4.34
C ALA A 37 21.92 -0.84 -5.31
N TYR A 38 23.13 -1.07 -5.81
CA TYR A 38 23.45 -2.30 -6.52
C TYR A 38 24.45 -3.10 -5.68
N GLN A 39 24.27 -4.40 -5.63
CA GLN A 39 25.28 -5.32 -5.13
C GLN A 39 25.95 -5.96 -6.35
N GLU A 40 27.27 -5.83 -6.48
CA GLU A 40 28.00 -6.59 -7.49
C GLU A 40 28.13 -8.04 -7.01
N THR A 41 27.51 -8.95 -7.75
CA THR A 41 27.74 -10.39 -7.58
C THR A 41 29.18 -10.70 -7.98
N GLY A 42 29.80 -11.76 -7.43
CA GLY A 42 31.19 -12.15 -7.75
C GLY A 42 31.52 -12.35 -9.25
N ASN A 43 30.51 -12.37 -10.13
CA ASN A 43 30.63 -12.38 -11.59
C ASN A 43 30.56 -10.98 -12.26
N GLY A 44 30.65 -9.89 -11.49
CA GLY A 44 30.57 -8.52 -12.01
C GLY A 44 29.18 -8.06 -12.47
N LYS A 45 28.13 -8.87 -12.24
CA LYS A 45 26.74 -8.47 -12.53
C LYS A 45 26.22 -7.58 -11.40
N LYS A 46 25.69 -6.42 -11.78
CA LYS A 46 24.97 -5.51 -10.87
C LYS A 46 23.58 -6.05 -10.60
N VAL A 47 23.32 -6.48 -9.38
CA VAL A 47 21.98 -6.82 -8.90
C VAL A 47 21.43 -5.59 -8.20
N TYR A 48 20.43 -4.97 -8.82
CA TYR A 48 19.69 -3.87 -8.22
C TYR A 48 18.76 -4.46 -7.16
N LEU A 49 19.21 -4.43 -5.91
CA LEU A 49 18.32 -4.66 -4.80
C LEU A 49 17.46 -3.41 -4.69
N ALA A 50 16.14 -3.58 -4.62
CA ALA A 50 15.25 -2.51 -4.23
C ALA A 50 15.65 -2.10 -2.80
N SER A 51 16.55 -1.13 -2.67
CA SER A 51 16.95 -0.63 -1.37
C SER A 51 15.73 -0.01 -0.74
N PHE A 52 15.29 -0.57 0.38
CA PHE A 52 14.35 0.09 1.26
C PHE A 52 15.03 1.34 1.81
N LEU A 53 14.99 2.43 1.04
CA LEU A 53 15.51 3.73 1.42
C LEU A 53 14.75 4.27 2.64
N HIS A 54 13.46 3.94 2.74
CA HIS A 54 12.63 4.28 3.88
C HIS A 54 11.81 3.06 4.35
N PRO A 55 12.41 2.15 5.14
CA PRO A 55 11.72 0.95 5.63
C PRO A 55 10.54 1.28 6.55
N SER A 56 10.54 2.47 7.18
CA SER A 56 9.39 2.98 7.93
C SER A 56 8.16 3.23 7.05
N LEU A 57 8.34 3.77 5.84
CA LEU A 57 7.24 3.99 4.89
C LEU A 57 6.66 2.67 4.38
N PHE A 58 7.51 1.66 4.16
CA PHE A 58 7.04 0.33 3.80
C PHE A 58 6.22 -0.32 4.92
N LYS A 59 6.70 -0.23 6.17
CA LYS A 59 6.00 -0.75 7.35
C LYS A 59 4.62 -0.12 7.57
N ILE A 60 4.40 1.09 7.09
CA ILE A 60 3.11 1.79 7.18
C ILE A 60 2.25 1.51 5.92
N GLY A 61 2.85 1.60 4.74
CA GLY A 61 2.15 1.45 3.47
C GLY A 61 1.59 0.05 3.26
N LEU A 62 2.34 -0.99 3.62
CA LEU A 62 1.88 -2.37 3.45
C LEU A 62 0.61 -2.68 4.29
N PRO A 63 0.56 -2.39 5.61
CA PRO A 63 -0.68 -2.51 6.37
C PRO A 63 -1.84 -1.68 5.82
N MET A 64 -1.59 -0.48 5.29
CA MET A 64 -2.66 0.32 4.67
C MET A 64 -3.26 -0.37 3.44
N ILE A 65 -2.43 -0.99 2.59
CA ILE A 65 -2.91 -1.79 1.45
C ILE A 65 -3.70 -3.00 1.92
N VAL A 66 -3.21 -3.71 2.94
CA VAL A 66 -3.90 -4.89 3.48
C VAL A 66 -5.27 -4.51 4.05
N LEU A 67 -5.33 -3.43 4.84
CA LEU A 67 -6.58 -2.93 5.41
C LEU A 67 -7.54 -2.42 4.34
N GLY A 68 -7.05 -1.64 3.36
CA GLY A 68 -7.88 -1.14 2.26
C GLY A 68 -8.45 -2.26 1.39
N SER A 69 -7.66 -3.29 1.12
CA SER A 69 -8.08 -4.48 0.38
C SER A 69 -9.09 -5.30 1.17
N LEU A 70 -8.89 -5.45 2.49
CA LEU A 70 -9.83 -6.14 3.37
C LEU A 70 -11.18 -5.40 3.42
N LEU A 71 -11.17 -4.07 3.57
CA LEU A 71 -12.39 -3.25 3.52
C LEU A 71 -13.13 -3.39 2.19
N THR A 72 -12.41 -3.32 1.08
CA THR A 72 -13.00 -3.48 -0.27
C THR A 72 -13.61 -4.88 -0.46
N LEU A 73 -12.97 -5.90 0.09
CA LEU A 73 -13.42 -7.28 0.00
C LEU A 73 -14.64 -7.53 0.90
N LEU A 74 -14.67 -6.95 2.10
CA LEU A 74 -15.83 -7.00 2.98
C LEU A 74 -17.05 -6.31 2.37
N ASP A 75 -16.87 -5.14 1.76
CA ASP A 75 -17.95 -4.44 1.04
C ASP A 75 -18.53 -5.30 -0.09
N LYS A 76 -17.66 -5.96 -0.85
CA LYS A 76 -18.07 -6.83 -1.96
C LYS A 76 -18.77 -8.12 -1.51
N ILE A 77 -18.36 -8.72 -0.39
CA ILE A 77 -18.96 -9.96 0.15
C ILE A 77 -20.26 -9.65 0.90
N PHE A 78 -20.33 -8.50 1.57
CA PHE A 78 -21.44 -8.11 2.43
C PHE A 78 -22.11 -6.79 1.98
N PRO A 79 -22.55 -6.66 0.72
CA PRO A 79 -23.09 -5.41 0.18
C PRO A 79 -24.42 -4.97 0.82
N HIS A 80 -25.03 -5.84 1.63
CA HIS A 80 -26.33 -5.62 2.28
C HIS A 80 -26.30 -5.71 3.80
N PHE A 81 -25.15 -5.98 4.41
CA PHE A 81 -25.04 -6.06 5.88
C PHE A 81 -24.79 -4.69 6.53
N LEU A 82 -24.65 -3.64 5.70
CA LEU A 82 -24.25 -2.28 6.10
C LEU A 82 -25.12 -1.17 5.53
#